data_AF-A0A949D9F4-F1
#
_entry.id   AF-A0A949D9F4-F1
#
_cell.length_a   1.000
_cell.length_b   1.000
_cell.length_c   1.000
_cell.angle_alpha   90.00
_cell.angle_beta   90.00
_cell.angle_gamma   90.00
#
_symmetry.space_group_name_H-M   'P 1'
#
loop_
_entity.id
_entity.type
_entity.pdbx_description
1 polymer ?
#
loop_
_entity_poly.entity_id
_entity_poly.type
_entity_poly.pdbx_seq_one_letter_code
_entity_poly.pdbx_strand_id
1 'polypeptide(L)'
;VILDAKRGDIGSTAQHYAAEAFERYGADAVTVNPYLGRDSVQPFLDRADKGVIVLCRTSNPSARDLQDLIVPDGIGGNRPLYQHVAQRVARDWNANGNCALVVGATYPEELREVRALVGDMPILVPGVGAQGGDVEAVVRNGRNTQGAGLIISSSRAILYAGSGEDFAAAARREAQKLREAIDRWR
;
A
#
# COMPACT_ATOMS: atom_id res chain seq x y z
N VAL A 1 -4.29 11.72 -6.52
CA VAL A 1 -4.60 11.81 -5.07
C VAL A 1 -5.04 10.44 -4.57
N ILE A 2 -4.41 9.94 -3.50
CA ILE A 2 -4.79 8.68 -2.84
C ILE A 2 -5.53 9.01 -1.55
N LEU A 3 -6.75 8.49 -1.38
CA LEU A 3 -7.51 8.58 -0.14
C LEU A 3 -7.19 7.38 0.76
N ASP A 4 -6.41 7.60 1.82
CA ASP A 4 -6.06 6.53 2.76
C ASP A 4 -7.18 6.30 3.80
N ALA A 5 -8.28 5.66 3.38
CA ALA A 5 -9.50 5.46 4.16
C ALA A 5 -9.68 4.06 4.79
N LYS A 6 -8.93 3.05 4.31
CA LYS A 6 -8.95 1.64 4.78
C LYS A 6 -10.36 1.06 4.90
N ARG A 7 -11.25 1.36 3.96
CA ARG A 7 -12.65 0.91 3.98
C ARG A 7 -12.77 -0.60 3.81
N GLY A 8 -13.74 -1.22 4.48
CA GLY A 8 -13.99 -2.66 4.42
C GLY A 8 -15.32 -2.97 5.09
N ASP A 9 -16.40 -2.78 4.35
CA ASP A 9 -17.78 -3.06 4.77
C ASP A 9 -18.46 -3.88 3.65
N ILE A 10 -19.71 -4.33 3.80
CA ILE A 10 -20.39 -5.19 2.83
C ILE A 10 -21.65 -4.53 2.24
N GLY A 11 -22.09 -5.06 1.10
CA GLY A 11 -23.35 -4.69 0.46
C GLY A 11 -23.44 -3.19 0.12
N SER A 12 -24.59 -2.58 0.42
CA SER A 12 -24.86 -1.18 0.10
C SER A 12 -23.92 -0.19 0.82
N THR A 13 -23.43 -0.54 2.02
CA THR A 13 -22.49 0.32 2.75
C THR A 13 -21.17 0.46 1.99
N ALA A 14 -20.65 -0.64 1.43
CA ALA A 14 -19.45 -0.61 0.61
C ALA A 14 -19.63 0.23 -0.66
N GLN A 15 -20.81 0.18 -1.29
CA GLN A 15 -21.14 1.02 -2.44
C GLN A 15 -21.14 2.51 -2.09
N HIS A 16 -21.73 2.88 -0.94
CA HIS A 16 -21.70 4.26 -0.48
C HIS A 16 -20.28 4.74 -0.18
N TYR A 17 -19.41 3.89 0.38
CA TYR A 17 -18.01 4.25 0.57
C TYR A 17 -17.24 4.42 -0.75
N ALA A 18 -17.54 3.61 -1.77
CA ALA A 18 -16.95 3.79 -3.09
C ALA A 18 -17.40 5.12 -3.74
N ALA A 19 -18.69 5.45 -3.66
CA ALA A 19 -19.23 6.71 -4.14
C ALA A 19 -18.65 7.91 -3.35
N GLU A 20 -18.56 7.81 -2.03
CA GLU A 20 -17.90 8.81 -1.18
C GLU A 20 -16.47 9.09 -1.66
N ALA A 21 -15.66 8.03 -1.82
CA ALA A 21 -14.26 8.16 -2.20
C ALA A 21 -14.09 8.78 -3.60
N PHE A 22 -14.83 8.29 -4.59
CA PHE A 22 -14.56 8.60 -5.99
C PHE A 22 -15.41 9.72 -6.59
N GLU A 23 -16.61 9.96 -6.06
CA GLU A 23 -17.52 11.00 -6.57
C GLU A 23 -17.52 12.22 -5.64
N ARG A 24 -17.67 12.01 -4.32
CA ARG A 24 -17.75 13.12 -3.37
C ARG A 24 -16.40 13.78 -3.13
N TYR A 25 -15.34 12.99 -2.94
CA TYR A 25 -13.98 13.49 -2.76
C TYR A 25 -13.16 13.53 -4.05
N GLY A 26 -13.62 12.85 -5.12
CA GLY A 26 -12.92 12.83 -6.40
C GLY A 26 -11.55 12.18 -6.34
N ALA A 27 -11.30 11.24 -5.41
CA ALA A 27 -10.01 10.58 -5.29
C ALA A 27 -9.66 9.79 -6.56
N ASP A 28 -8.36 9.65 -6.85
CA ASP A 28 -7.86 8.83 -7.95
C ASP A 28 -7.65 7.38 -7.51
N ALA A 29 -7.36 7.17 -6.23
CA ALA A 29 -7.26 5.84 -5.64
C ALA A 29 -7.67 5.86 -4.16
N VAL A 30 -8.02 4.70 -3.61
CA VAL A 30 -8.43 4.54 -2.20
C VAL A 30 -7.79 3.30 -1.57
N THR A 31 -7.46 3.37 -0.28
CA THR A 31 -7.04 2.19 0.48
C THR A 31 -8.23 1.42 1.03
N VAL A 32 -8.19 0.08 0.94
CA VAL A 32 -9.27 -0.82 1.39
C VAL A 32 -8.73 -1.97 2.24
N ASN A 33 -9.52 -2.44 3.20
CA ASN A 33 -9.20 -3.55 4.08
C ASN A 33 -9.92 -4.82 3.60
N PRO A 34 -9.19 -5.90 3.25
CA PRO A 34 -9.76 -7.10 2.65
C PRO A 34 -10.34 -8.10 3.66
N TYR A 35 -10.32 -7.79 4.96
CA TYR A 35 -10.58 -8.76 6.03
C TYR A 35 -11.93 -9.51 5.89
N LEU A 36 -12.98 -8.83 5.44
CA LEU A 36 -14.32 -9.42 5.29
C LEU A 36 -14.45 -10.29 4.03
N GLY A 37 -13.47 -10.27 3.13
CA GLY A 37 -13.50 -10.99 1.87
C GLY A 37 -13.69 -10.09 0.65
N ARG A 38 -13.81 -10.72 -0.52
CA ARG A 38 -13.84 -10.04 -1.83
C ARG A 38 -15.03 -9.11 -1.99
N ASP A 39 -16.18 -9.51 -1.50
CA ASP A 39 -17.43 -8.74 -1.55
C ASP A 39 -17.31 -7.37 -0.86
N SER A 40 -16.46 -7.27 0.18
CA SER A 40 -16.23 -5.99 0.86
C SER A 40 -15.39 -4.98 0.08
N VAL A 41 -14.63 -5.46 -0.91
CA VAL A 41 -13.78 -4.62 -1.77
C VAL A 41 -14.33 -4.51 -3.20
N GLN A 42 -15.25 -5.39 -3.60
CA GLN A 42 -15.77 -5.48 -4.97
C GLN A 42 -16.31 -4.14 -5.51
N PRO A 43 -17.09 -3.33 -4.75
CA PRO A 43 -17.56 -2.04 -5.26
C PRO A 43 -16.44 -1.05 -5.63
N PHE A 44 -15.28 -1.19 -5.01
CA PHE A 44 -14.09 -0.41 -5.37
C PHE A 44 -13.39 -1.01 -6.59
N LEU A 45 -13.27 -2.34 -6.66
CA LEU A 45 -12.65 -3.06 -7.78
C LEU A 45 -13.40 -2.86 -9.11
N ASP A 46 -14.72 -2.69 -9.05
CA ASP A 46 -15.58 -2.41 -10.21
C ASP A 46 -15.27 -1.07 -10.89
N ARG A 47 -14.52 -0.17 -10.22
CA ARG A 47 -14.10 1.12 -10.74
C ARG A 47 -12.80 1.01 -11.53
N ALA A 48 -12.92 0.60 -12.80
CA ALA A 48 -11.79 0.46 -13.73
C ALA A 48 -11.01 1.77 -13.95
N ASP A 49 -11.64 2.93 -13.72
CA ASP A 49 -11.07 4.27 -13.85
C ASP A 49 -10.26 4.73 -12.62
N LYS A 50 -10.25 3.95 -11.54
CA LYS A 50 -9.69 4.33 -10.24
C LYS A 50 -8.68 3.31 -9.73
N GLY A 51 -7.79 3.71 -8.82
CA GLY A 51 -6.86 2.81 -8.16
C GLY A 51 -7.43 2.20 -6.88
N VAL A 52 -7.18 0.92 -6.64
CA VAL A 52 -7.58 0.22 -5.40
C VAL A 52 -6.36 -0.32 -4.69
N ILE A 53 -6.07 0.20 -3.49
CA ILE A 53 -4.85 -0.15 -2.75
C ILE A 53 -5.22 -1.01 -1.55
N VAL A 54 -5.01 -2.31 -1.65
CA VAL A 54 -5.46 -3.27 -0.65
C VAL A 54 -4.43 -3.41 0.48
N LEU A 55 -4.90 -3.35 1.73
CA LEU A 55 -4.04 -3.61 2.89
C LEU A 55 -3.51 -5.05 2.84
N CYS A 56 -2.18 -5.21 2.85
CA CYS A 56 -1.53 -6.52 2.79
C CYS A 56 -0.67 -6.76 4.04
N ARG A 57 0.44 -6.03 4.19
CA ARG A 57 1.34 -6.16 5.34
C ARG A 57 1.62 -4.79 5.95
N THR A 58 1.05 -4.48 7.10
CA THR A 58 1.15 -3.15 7.70
C THR A 58 2.35 -3.01 8.64
N SER A 59 2.79 -1.78 8.92
CA SER A 59 4.01 -1.48 9.70
C SER A 59 3.82 -1.43 11.22
N ASN A 60 2.58 -1.56 11.72
CA ASN A 60 2.29 -1.46 13.15
C ASN A 60 2.76 -2.70 13.93
N PRO A 61 3.17 -2.59 15.20
CA PRO A 61 3.69 -3.72 15.98
C PRO A 61 2.75 -4.93 16.06
N SER A 62 1.44 -4.68 16.21
CA SER A 62 0.40 -5.72 16.29
C SER A 62 -0.01 -6.32 14.95
N ALA A 63 0.63 -5.94 13.83
CA ALA A 63 0.34 -6.52 12.52
C ALA A 63 0.46 -8.05 12.54
N ARG A 64 1.42 -8.55 13.32
CA ARG A 64 1.77 -9.97 13.47
C ARG A 64 0.65 -10.82 14.07
N ASP A 65 -0.25 -10.22 14.84
CA ASP A 65 -1.34 -10.93 15.53
C ASP A 65 -2.23 -11.70 14.53
N LEU A 66 -2.43 -11.14 13.33
CA LEU A 66 -3.22 -11.75 12.27
C LEU A 66 -2.41 -12.04 11.01
N GLN A 67 -1.56 -11.10 10.59
CA GLN A 67 -0.94 -11.17 9.27
C GLN A 67 0.11 -12.28 9.16
N ASP A 68 0.72 -12.67 10.29
CA ASP A 68 1.76 -13.72 10.35
C ASP A 68 1.14 -15.11 10.58
N LEU A 69 -0.18 -15.21 10.77
CA LEU A 69 -0.86 -16.49 10.93
C LEU A 69 -0.59 -17.37 9.70
N ILE A 70 -0.04 -18.54 9.97
CA ILE A 70 0.29 -19.52 8.94
C ILE A 70 -0.99 -20.27 8.59
N VAL A 71 -1.43 -20.14 7.33
CA VAL A 71 -2.65 -20.81 6.84
C VAL A 71 -2.37 -21.62 5.57
N PRO A 72 -3.08 -22.75 5.35
CA PRO A 72 -2.85 -23.62 4.20
C PRO A 72 -3.07 -22.89 2.87
N ASP A 73 -2.16 -23.08 1.92
CA ASP A 73 -2.16 -22.37 0.62
C ASP A 73 -3.05 -22.99 -0.48
N GLY A 74 -3.76 -24.06 -0.14
CA GLY A 74 -4.64 -24.77 -1.07
C GLY A 74 -3.91 -25.64 -2.10
N ILE A 75 -2.57 -25.65 -2.11
CA ILE A 75 -1.74 -26.48 -3.00
C ILE A 75 -0.78 -27.40 -2.20
N GLY A 76 -1.12 -27.67 -0.94
CA GLY A 76 -0.36 -28.55 -0.05
C GLY A 76 0.78 -27.88 0.71
N GLY A 77 0.92 -26.56 0.61
CA GLY A 77 1.85 -25.75 1.38
C GLY A 77 1.16 -24.90 2.45
N ASN A 78 1.97 -24.10 3.15
CA ASN A 78 1.55 -23.18 4.19
C ASN A 78 2.24 -21.84 3.98
N ARG A 79 1.56 -20.73 4.26
CA ARG A 79 2.15 -19.39 4.19
C ARG A 79 1.44 -18.39 5.11
N PRO A 80 2.08 -17.27 5.46
CA PRO A 80 1.45 -16.20 6.22
C PRO A 80 0.19 -15.63 5.55
N LEU A 81 -0.79 -15.23 6.34
CA LEU A 81 -2.05 -14.65 5.87
C LEU A 81 -1.84 -13.44 4.95
N TYR A 82 -0.85 -12.58 5.19
CA TYR A 82 -0.59 -11.46 4.29
C TYR A 82 -0.19 -11.91 2.88
N GLN A 83 0.54 -13.02 2.75
CA GLN A 83 0.92 -13.56 1.44
C GLN A 83 -0.30 -14.10 0.68
N HIS A 84 -1.29 -14.65 1.41
CA HIS A 84 -2.57 -15.02 0.83
C HIS A 84 -3.30 -13.82 0.25
N VAL A 85 -3.38 -12.73 1.02
CA VAL A 85 -3.96 -11.47 0.53
C VAL A 85 -3.25 -11.00 -0.73
N ALA A 86 -1.91 -10.97 -0.73
CA ALA A 86 -1.14 -10.56 -1.90
C ALA A 86 -1.48 -11.41 -3.15
N GLN A 87 -1.56 -12.73 -3.00
CA GLN A 87 -1.91 -13.63 -4.10
C GLN A 87 -3.34 -13.44 -4.60
N ARG A 88 -4.32 -13.31 -3.69
CA ARG A 88 -5.72 -13.08 -4.07
C ARG A 88 -5.87 -11.80 -4.86
N VAL A 89 -5.21 -10.73 -4.43
CA VAL A 89 -5.25 -9.46 -5.16
C VAL A 89 -4.60 -9.62 -6.54
N ALA A 90 -3.39 -10.16 -6.59
CA ALA A 90 -2.63 -10.28 -7.85
C ALA A 90 -3.31 -11.19 -8.89
N ARG A 91 -3.95 -12.28 -8.46
CA ARG A 91 -4.50 -13.30 -9.36
C ARG A 91 -6.00 -13.16 -9.61
N ASP A 92 -6.77 -12.84 -8.57
CA ASP A 92 -8.22 -13.03 -8.60
C ASP A 92 -8.99 -11.69 -8.64
N TRP A 93 -8.42 -10.61 -8.07
CA TRP A 93 -9.14 -9.36 -7.86
C TRP A 93 -8.69 -8.22 -8.78
N ASN A 94 -7.47 -8.28 -9.32
CA ASN A 94 -6.90 -7.23 -10.18
C ASN A 94 -7.31 -7.34 -11.66
N ALA A 95 -8.59 -7.61 -11.95
CA ALA A 95 -9.08 -7.80 -13.32
C ALA A 95 -8.85 -6.57 -14.23
N ASN A 96 -8.88 -5.37 -13.65
CA ASN A 96 -8.70 -4.10 -14.36
C ASN A 96 -7.23 -3.62 -14.40
N GLY A 97 -6.29 -4.34 -13.78
CA GLY A 97 -4.87 -3.94 -13.74
C GLY A 97 -4.58 -2.67 -12.93
N ASN A 98 -5.53 -2.22 -12.11
CA ASN A 98 -5.50 -0.96 -11.35
C ASN A 98 -5.36 -1.16 -9.82
N CYS A 99 -5.09 -2.38 -9.37
CA CYS A 99 -4.82 -2.66 -7.96
C CYS A 99 -3.38 -2.37 -7.57
N ALA A 100 -3.19 -2.10 -6.29
CA ALA A 100 -1.90 -2.01 -5.61
C ALA A 100 -2.02 -2.61 -4.21
N LEU A 101 -0.89 -2.81 -3.53
CA LEU A 101 -0.87 -3.28 -2.13
C LEU A 101 -0.27 -2.25 -1.18
N VAL A 102 -0.74 -2.22 0.06
CA VAL A 102 -0.04 -1.55 1.15
C VAL A 102 0.91 -2.54 1.83
N VAL A 103 2.20 -2.24 1.79
CA VAL A 103 3.26 -3.00 2.46
C VAL A 103 4.16 -2.05 3.25
N GLY A 104 4.27 -2.25 4.56
CA GLY A 104 5.03 -1.37 5.45
C GLY A 104 6.53 -1.38 5.21
N ALA A 105 7.19 -0.25 5.43
CA ALA A 105 8.64 -0.08 5.25
C ALA A 105 9.51 -0.83 6.29
N THR A 106 8.92 -1.30 7.39
CA THR A 106 9.66 -1.84 8.55
C THR A 106 10.22 -3.25 8.35
N TYR A 107 9.76 -3.97 7.32
CA TYR A 107 10.12 -5.36 7.08
C TYR A 107 10.56 -5.59 5.61
N PRO A 108 11.81 -5.28 5.26
CA PRO A 108 12.30 -5.36 3.88
C PRO A 108 12.21 -6.76 3.26
N GLU A 109 12.43 -7.82 4.06
CA GLU A 109 12.29 -9.20 3.58
C GLU A 109 10.85 -9.55 3.22
N GLU A 110 9.88 -9.16 4.04
CA GLU A 110 8.47 -9.37 3.73
C GLU A 110 8.03 -8.56 2.50
N LEU A 111 8.59 -7.36 2.31
CA LEU A 111 8.41 -6.58 1.08
C LEU A 111 8.94 -7.33 -0.15
N ARG A 112 10.11 -7.95 -0.05
CA ARG A 112 10.70 -8.79 -1.12
C ARG A 112 9.81 -9.99 -1.44
N GLU A 113 9.29 -10.65 -0.41
CA GLU A 113 8.38 -11.78 -0.56
C GLU A 113 7.07 -11.37 -1.23
N VAL A 114 6.46 -10.26 -0.81
CA VAL A 114 5.26 -9.72 -1.47
C VAL A 114 5.58 -9.33 -2.92
N ARG A 115 6.69 -8.64 -3.19
CA ARG A 115 7.11 -8.29 -4.57
C ARG A 115 7.20 -9.53 -5.46
N ALA A 116 7.82 -10.61 -4.98
CA ALA A 116 7.92 -11.85 -5.73
C ALA A 116 6.55 -12.48 -6.06
N LEU A 117 5.54 -12.31 -5.19
CA LEU A 117 4.18 -12.82 -5.41
C LEU A 117 3.37 -11.97 -6.40
N VAL A 118 3.61 -10.66 -6.44
CA VAL A 118 2.75 -9.71 -7.17
C VAL A 118 3.33 -9.19 -8.49
N GLY A 119 4.56 -9.58 -8.83
CA GLY A 119 5.20 -9.21 -10.08
C GLY A 119 5.40 -7.70 -10.17
N ASP A 120 4.84 -7.05 -11.20
CA ASP A 120 5.01 -5.61 -11.44
C ASP A 120 3.94 -4.73 -10.79
N MET A 121 2.96 -5.31 -10.09
CA MET A 121 1.87 -4.57 -9.44
C MET A 121 2.42 -3.48 -8.49
N PRO A 122 1.89 -2.24 -8.50
CA PRO A 122 2.38 -1.19 -7.61
C PRO A 122 2.22 -1.54 -6.13
N ILE A 123 3.14 -1.04 -5.31
CA ILE A 123 3.11 -1.17 -3.85
C ILE A 123 3.21 0.22 -3.22
N LEU A 124 2.23 0.57 -2.39
CA LEU A 124 2.25 1.72 -1.50
C LEU A 124 3.02 1.34 -0.23
N VAL A 125 4.13 2.05 0.01
CA VAL A 125 5.02 1.83 1.15
C VAL A 125 4.92 3.00 2.13
N PRO A 126 4.06 2.92 3.15
CA PRO A 126 4.03 3.91 4.22
C PRO A 126 5.17 3.68 5.22
N GLY A 127 5.61 4.77 5.85
CA GLY A 127 6.45 4.70 7.06
C GLY A 127 7.94 4.97 6.86
N VAL A 128 8.38 5.32 5.64
CA VAL A 128 9.77 5.73 5.41
C VAL A 128 10.11 7.01 6.18
N GLY A 129 11.26 7.02 6.86
CA GLY A 129 11.73 8.13 7.70
C GLY A 129 11.17 8.10 9.13
N ALA A 130 9.88 8.38 9.32
CA ALA A 130 9.30 8.57 10.67
C ALA A 130 9.04 7.27 11.45
N GLN A 131 9.05 6.10 10.81
CA GLN A 131 8.87 4.79 11.45
C GLN A 131 10.13 3.93 11.37
N GLY A 132 11.28 4.53 11.04
CA GLY A 132 12.57 3.82 10.96
C GLY A 132 12.76 2.97 9.70
N GLY A 133 11.92 3.13 8.68
CA GLY A 133 12.09 2.45 7.40
C GLY A 133 13.31 2.97 6.63
N ASP A 134 14.23 2.07 6.27
CA ASP A 134 15.41 2.34 5.45
C ASP A 134 15.03 2.45 3.96
N VAL A 135 15.32 3.60 3.36
CA VAL A 135 15.05 3.88 1.93
C VAL A 135 15.78 2.89 1.03
N GLU A 136 17.04 2.55 1.33
CA GLU A 136 17.82 1.63 0.50
C GLU A 136 17.16 0.25 0.50
N ALA A 137 16.90 -0.29 1.70
CA ALA A 137 16.27 -1.59 1.85
C ALA A 137 14.89 -1.65 1.19
N VAL A 138 14.07 -0.60 1.32
CA VAL A 138 12.76 -0.52 0.66
C VAL A 138 12.88 -0.55 -0.86
N VAL A 139 13.77 0.26 -1.44
CA VAL A 139 13.91 0.32 -2.91
C VAL A 139 14.46 -0.99 -3.46
N ARG A 140 15.50 -1.55 -2.83
CA ARG A 140 16.13 -2.81 -3.28
C ARG A 140 15.17 -3.99 -3.23
N ASN A 141 14.37 -4.11 -2.18
CA ASN A 141 13.45 -5.23 -1.99
C ASN A 141 12.10 -5.03 -2.69
N GLY A 142 11.69 -3.79 -2.92
CA GLY A 142 10.35 -3.45 -3.37
C GLY A 142 10.25 -3.05 -4.85
N ARG A 143 11.33 -2.69 -5.54
CA ARG A 143 11.27 -2.28 -6.94
C ARG A 143 10.81 -3.43 -7.85
N ASN A 144 10.04 -3.09 -8.87
CA ASN A 144 9.60 -4.05 -9.88
C ASN A 144 10.68 -4.27 -10.96
N THR A 145 10.36 -5.07 -11.99
CA THR A 145 11.32 -5.42 -13.06
C THR A 145 11.86 -4.21 -13.84
N GLN A 146 11.17 -3.07 -13.79
CA GLN A 146 11.56 -1.83 -14.44
C GLN A 146 12.24 -0.82 -13.49
N GLY A 147 12.57 -1.22 -12.25
CA GLY A 147 13.11 -0.30 -11.25
C GLY A 147 12.09 0.70 -10.69
N ALA A 148 10.79 0.46 -10.92
CA ALA A 148 9.68 1.31 -10.53
C ALA A 148 8.71 0.56 -9.59
N GLY A 149 7.43 0.95 -9.58
CA GLY A 149 6.37 0.20 -8.90
C GLY A 149 6.27 0.43 -7.39
N LEU A 150 6.98 1.42 -6.84
CA LEU A 150 6.89 1.84 -5.45
C LEU A 150 6.31 3.25 -5.32
N ILE A 151 5.30 3.39 -4.46
CA ILE A 151 4.77 4.66 -4.00
C ILE A 151 5.21 4.82 -2.54
N ILE A 152 6.29 5.57 -2.29
CA ILE A 152 6.82 5.75 -0.94
C ILE A 152 6.13 6.96 -0.29
N SER A 153 5.42 6.73 0.81
CA SER A 153 4.69 7.78 1.54
C SER A 153 5.46 8.23 2.78
N SER A 154 5.68 9.55 2.88
CA SER A 154 6.26 10.21 4.05
C SER A 154 5.43 11.44 4.41
N SER A 155 4.74 11.39 5.56
CA SER A 155 3.86 12.49 6.00
C SER A 155 4.55 13.36 7.06
N ARG A 156 4.77 12.83 8.27
CA ARG A 156 5.25 13.60 9.43
C ARG A 156 6.61 14.25 9.20
N ALA A 157 7.55 13.55 8.54
CA ALA A 157 8.87 14.10 8.24
C ALA A 157 8.83 15.30 7.28
N ILE A 158 7.80 15.39 6.43
CA ILE A 158 7.61 16.50 5.49
C ILE A 158 6.75 17.60 6.13
N LEU A 159 5.59 17.23 6.69
CA LEU A 159 4.61 18.17 7.24
C LEU A 159 5.14 18.93 8.47
N TYR A 160 5.99 18.29 9.27
CA TYR A 160 6.54 18.88 10.50
C TYR A 160 8.01 19.31 10.35
N ALA A 161 8.51 19.42 9.12
CA ALA A 161 9.85 19.93 8.84
C ALA A 161 10.02 21.41 9.22
N GLY A 162 8.91 22.15 9.31
CA GLY A 162 8.87 23.54 9.75
C GLY A 162 7.48 23.90 10.26
N SER A 163 7.40 24.84 11.18
CA SER A 163 6.16 25.32 11.81
C SER A 163 5.96 26.83 11.71
N GLY A 164 6.90 27.55 11.08
CA GLY A 164 6.84 28.99 10.86
C GLY A 164 6.40 29.36 9.45
N GLU A 165 6.61 30.62 9.06
CA GLU A 165 6.27 31.13 7.73
C GLU A 165 7.02 30.40 6.59
N ASP A 166 8.14 29.76 6.90
CA ASP A 166 8.94 29.00 5.95
C ASP A 166 8.50 27.53 5.79
N PHE A 167 7.37 27.11 6.39
CA PHE A 167 6.91 25.71 6.39
C PHE A 167 6.88 25.09 4.98
N ALA A 168 6.42 25.85 3.98
CA ALA A 168 6.33 25.36 2.60
C ALA A 168 7.72 25.09 2.01
N ALA A 169 8.70 25.96 2.29
CA ALA A 169 10.08 25.76 1.86
C ALA A 169 10.73 24.59 2.62
N ALA A 170 10.47 24.44 3.91
CA ALA A 170 10.95 23.33 4.73
C ALA A 170 10.41 21.97 4.23
N ALA A 171 9.10 21.87 4.02
CA ALA A 171 8.45 20.69 3.47
C ALA A 171 9.01 20.34 2.08
N ARG A 172 9.21 21.34 1.22
CA ARG A 172 9.82 21.13 -0.11
C ARG A 172 11.23 20.56 0.00
N ARG A 173 12.08 21.09 0.89
CA ARG A 173 13.44 20.59 1.10
C ARG A 173 13.43 19.12 1.54
N GLU A 174 12.60 18.75 2.52
CA GLU A 174 12.54 17.35 2.98
C GLU A 174 11.97 16.40 1.92
N ALA A 175 10.99 16.85 1.13
CA ALA A 175 10.51 16.09 -0.02
C ALA A 175 11.59 15.86 -1.08
N GLN A 176 12.39 16.89 -1.39
CA GLN A 176 13.51 16.79 -2.34
C GLN A 176 14.61 15.85 -1.84
N LYS A 177 15.01 15.97 -0.57
CA LYS A 177 15.98 15.06 0.06
C LYS A 177 15.54 13.60 -0.01
N LEU A 178 14.26 13.32 0.30
CA LEU A 178 13.72 11.97 0.21
C LEU A 178 13.73 11.45 -1.23
N ARG A 179 13.34 12.29 -2.20
CA ARG A 179 13.40 11.93 -3.62
C ARG A 179 14.83 11.58 -4.05
N GLU A 180 15.80 12.43 -3.73
CA GLU A 180 17.21 12.18 -4.03
C GLU A 180 17.72 10.89 -3.38
N ALA A 181 17.30 10.61 -2.14
CA ALA A 181 17.64 9.36 -1.47
C ALA A 181 17.06 8.13 -2.18
N ILE A 182 15.83 8.21 -2.70
CA ILE A 182 15.20 7.13 -3.48
C ILE A 182 15.92 6.94 -4.82
N ASP A 183 16.21 8.04 -5.54
CA ASP A 183 16.81 8.01 -6.87
C ASP A 183 18.23 7.44 -6.87
N ARG A 184 18.97 7.51 -5.74
CA ARG A 184 20.27 6.84 -5.58
C ARG A 184 20.22 5.31 -5.68
N TRP A 185 19.05 4.70 -5.48
CA TRP A 185 18.89 3.25 -5.38
C TRP A 185 17.99 2.65 -6.47
N ARG A 186 17.47 3.48 -7.38
CA ARG A 186 16.69 3.03 -8.54
C ARG A 186 17.58 2.34 -9.56
#